data_AF-A0A951C6Q2-F1
#
_entry.id   AF-A0A951C6Q2-F1
#
_cell.length_a   1.000
_cell.length_b   1.000
_cell.length_c   1.000
_cell.angle_alpha   90.00
_cell.angle_beta   90.00
_cell.angle_gamma   90.00
#
_symmetry.space_group_name_H-M   'P 1'
#
loop_
_entity.id
_entity.type
_entity.pdbx_description
1 polymer ?
#
loop_
_entity_poly.entity_id
_entity_poly.type
_entity_poly.pdbx_seq_one_letter_code
_entity_poly.pdbx_strand_id
1 'polypeptide(L)'
;MLVTVARDGTLLDRRRVELVDEGLPKIPHHSEGQRLPLDEAVALVERVRVSAEKHAVRVLEALTTEVPRIFGIALRHCPPLPPTIAERIQNYRAHNIADWVMYRKALASAAEARGWPVHWYDAKKVLDEAGQALRAENLEAHFLHIRKAVGPPWNNDHKLAMAAAIVAANPPGY
;
A
#
# COMPACT_ATOMS: atom_id res chain seq x y z
N MET A 1 -6.08 -1.92 0.99
CA MET A 1 -6.11 -3.22 1.70
C MET A 1 -4.73 -3.40 2.30
N LEU A 2 -4.65 -3.81 3.56
CA LEU A 2 -3.42 -4.28 4.19
C LEU A 2 -3.50 -5.79 4.39
N VAL A 3 -2.37 -6.44 4.25
CA VAL A 3 -2.18 -7.88 4.45
C VAL A 3 -0.99 -8.03 5.38
N THR A 4 -1.19 -8.71 6.50
CA THR A 4 -0.15 -8.97 7.50
C THR A 4 0.17 -10.45 7.47
N VAL A 5 1.45 -10.77 7.35
CA VAL A 5 1.94 -12.14 7.15
C VAL A 5 3.04 -12.41 8.17
N ALA A 6 3.04 -13.61 8.74
CA ALA A 6 4.17 -14.12 9.48
C ALA A 6 5.33 -14.53 8.54
N ARG A 7 6.52 -14.70 9.09
CA ARG A 7 7.73 -15.04 8.32
C ARG A 7 7.62 -16.34 7.55
N ASP A 8 6.85 -17.30 8.05
CA ASP A 8 6.60 -18.60 7.43
C ASP A 8 5.53 -18.55 6.32
N GLY A 9 5.00 -17.37 5.99
CA GLY A 9 3.96 -17.21 4.98
C GLY A 9 2.54 -17.42 5.50
N THR A 10 2.33 -17.55 6.81
CA THR A 10 0.99 -17.58 7.42
C THR A 10 0.33 -16.21 7.35
N LEU A 11 -0.89 -16.14 6.81
CA LEU A 11 -1.70 -14.93 6.83
C LEU A 11 -2.23 -14.68 8.25
N LEU A 12 -1.83 -13.57 8.87
CA LEU A 12 -2.24 -13.19 10.22
C LEU A 12 -3.45 -12.27 10.23
N ASP A 13 -3.46 -11.30 9.33
CA ASP A 13 -4.52 -10.30 9.23
C ASP A 13 -4.71 -9.84 7.77
N ARG A 14 -5.94 -9.48 7.45
CA ARG A 14 -6.31 -8.87 6.17
C ARG A 14 -7.44 -7.89 6.41
N ARG A 15 -7.16 -6.60 6.20
CA ARG A 15 -8.15 -5.55 6.45
C ARG A 15 -8.23 -4.52 5.35
N ARG A 16 -9.46 -4.14 5.03
CA ARG A 16 -9.71 -2.94 4.24
C ARG A 16 -9.34 -1.73 5.09
N VAL A 17 -8.68 -0.76 4.46
CA VAL A 17 -8.23 0.46 5.12
C VAL A 17 -8.83 1.62 4.35
N GLU A 18 -9.51 2.50 5.08
CA GLU A 18 -9.93 3.80 4.57
C GLU A 18 -8.87 4.82 4.98
N LEU A 19 -8.23 5.45 3.99
CA LEU A 19 -7.19 6.46 4.21
C LEU A 19 -7.72 7.88 4.12
N VAL A 20 -8.99 8.06 3.81
CA VAL A 20 -9.56 9.37 3.51
C VAL A 20 -10.78 9.57 4.40
N ASP A 21 -10.87 10.74 5.03
CA ASP A 21 -12.00 11.16 5.86
C ASP A 21 -13.30 11.06 5.05
N GLU A 22 -14.38 10.72 5.73
CA GLU A 22 -15.70 10.69 5.12
C GLU A 22 -16.05 12.07 4.55
N GLY A 23 -16.55 12.10 3.31
CA GLY A 23 -16.85 13.33 2.57
C GLY A 23 -15.71 13.88 1.70
N LEU A 24 -14.49 13.35 1.81
CA LEU A 24 -13.40 13.68 0.88
C LEU A 24 -13.32 12.67 -0.29
N PRO A 25 -12.94 13.13 -1.50
CA PRO A 25 -12.80 12.25 -2.65
C PRO A 25 -11.58 11.33 -2.54
N LYS A 26 -11.69 10.13 -3.09
CA LYS A 26 -10.62 9.11 -3.05
C LYS A 26 -9.61 9.23 -4.19
N ILE A 27 -9.94 9.99 -5.24
CA ILE A 27 -9.10 10.13 -6.44
C ILE A 27 -9.02 11.61 -6.90
N PRO A 28 -8.64 12.53 -5.98
CA PRO A 28 -8.71 13.97 -6.22
C PRO A 28 -7.85 14.45 -7.41
N HIS A 29 -6.73 13.80 -7.72
CA HIS A 29 -5.96 14.16 -8.92
C HIS A 29 -6.65 13.66 -10.19
N HIS A 30 -7.10 12.40 -10.19
CA HIS A 30 -7.62 11.74 -11.39
C HIS A 30 -9.02 12.23 -11.79
N SER A 31 -9.88 12.59 -10.83
CA SER A 31 -11.29 12.93 -11.13
C SER A 31 -11.72 14.30 -10.65
N GLU A 32 -11.90 14.51 -9.35
CA GLU A 32 -12.56 15.71 -8.83
C GLU A 32 -11.77 16.99 -9.12
N GLY A 33 -10.45 16.95 -8.96
CA GLY A 33 -9.57 18.09 -9.25
C GLY A 33 -9.54 18.47 -10.73
N GLN A 34 -9.89 17.57 -11.66
CA GLN A 34 -9.97 17.89 -13.08
C GLN A 34 -11.18 18.77 -13.43
N ARG A 35 -12.14 18.91 -12.52
CA ARG A 35 -13.40 19.65 -12.70
C ARG A 35 -13.43 20.99 -11.95
N LEU A 36 -12.34 21.35 -11.28
CA LEU A 36 -12.21 22.55 -10.46
C LEU A 36 -11.21 23.53 -11.09
N PRO A 37 -11.31 24.84 -10.76
CA PRO A 37 -10.19 25.75 -10.93
C PRO A 37 -8.91 25.20 -10.29
N LEU A 38 -7.75 25.48 -10.88
CA LEU A 38 -6.49 24.83 -10.51
C LEU A 38 -6.11 25.04 -9.04
N ASP A 39 -6.33 26.24 -8.52
CA ASP A 39 -6.10 26.61 -7.12
C ASP A 39 -7.03 25.85 -6.17
N GLU A 40 -8.31 25.73 -6.51
CA GLU A 40 -9.28 24.92 -5.77
C GLU A 40 -8.94 23.42 -5.80
N ALA A 41 -8.48 22.92 -6.96
CA ALA A 41 -8.04 21.54 -7.13
C ALA A 41 -6.79 21.24 -6.29
N VAL A 42 -5.82 22.16 -6.25
CA VAL A 42 -4.63 22.05 -5.40
C VAL A 42 -5.04 22.01 -3.93
N ALA A 43 -5.92 22.92 -3.49
CA ALA A 43 -6.41 22.94 -2.12
C ALA A 43 -7.18 21.66 -1.76
N LEU A 44 -7.97 21.11 -2.68
CA LEU A 44 -8.67 19.84 -2.48
C LEU A 44 -7.68 18.68 -2.29
N VAL A 45 -6.71 18.53 -3.19
CA VAL A 45 -5.68 17.50 -3.09
C VAL A 45 -4.94 17.59 -1.76
N GLU A 46 -4.60 18.80 -1.34
CA GLU A 46 -3.88 19.02 -0.09
C GLU A 46 -4.69 18.57 1.14
N ARG A 47 -6.00 18.85 1.17
CA ARG A 47 -6.88 18.32 2.24
C ARG A 47 -6.90 16.80 2.24
N VAL A 48 -6.97 16.17 1.07
CA VAL A 48 -6.94 14.70 0.95
C VAL A 48 -5.58 14.14 1.39
N ARG A 49 -4.46 14.80 1.05
CA ARG A 49 -3.11 14.41 1.49
C ARG A 49 -3.00 14.40 3.01
N VAL A 50 -3.42 15.49 3.67
CA VAL A 50 -3.42 15.60 5.14
C VAL A 50 -4.30 14.51 5.77
N SER A 51 -5.48 14.25 5.19
CA SER A 51 -6.32 13.14 5.63
C SER A 51 -5.62 11.79 5.49
N ALA A 52 -4.98 11.53 4.34
CA ALA A 52 -4.25 10.29 4.07
C ALA A 52 -3.16 10.02 5.11
N GLU A 53 -2.38 11.03 5.46
CA GLU A 53 -1.31 10.93 6.45
C GLU A 53 -1.86 10.64 7.84
N LYS A 54 -2.89 11.36 8.26
CA LYS A 54 -3.57 11.15 9.55
C LYS A 54 -4.14 9.73 9.68
N HIS A 55 -4.82 9.24 8.64
CA HIS A 55 -5.38 7.89 8.66
C HIS A 55 -4.31 6.81 8.56
N ALA A 56 -3.25 7.02 7.78
CA ALA A 56 -2.13 6.08 7.73
C ALA A 56 -1.52 5.88 9.13
N VAL A 57 -1.32 6.96 9.89
CA VAL A 57 -0.85 6.86 11.29
C VAL A 57 -1.81 6.03 12.13
N ARG A 58 -3.11 6.34 12.12
CA ARG A 58 -4.12 5.64 12.94
C ARG A 58 -4.23 4.15 12.60
N VAL A 59 -4.18 3.82 11.32
CA VAL A 59 -4.31 2.44 10.84
C VAL A 59 -3.11 1.61 11.27
N LEU A 60 -1.89 2.15 11.14
CA LEU A 60 -0.70 1.44 11.59
C LEU A 60 -0.63 1.35 13.12
N GLU A 61 -1.17 2.33 13.86
CA GLU A 61 -1.33 2.25 15.31
C GLU A 61 -2.29 1.13 15.73
N ALA A 62 -3.48 1.07 15.13
CA ALA A 62 -4.45 0.00 15.38
C ALA A 62 -3.87 -1.39 15.06
N LEU A 63 -3.02 -1.49 14.03
CA LEU A 63 -2.36 -2.75 13.71
C LEU A 63 -1.45 -3.24 14.86
N THR A 64 -0.80 -2.34 15.61
CA THR A 64 0.08 -2.73 16.74
C THR A 64 -0.66 -3.25 17.95
N THR A 65 -1.96 -2.95 18.09
CA THR A 65 -2.77 -3.49 19.19
C THR A 65 -3.26 -4.91 18.91
N GLU A 66 -3.29 -5.31 17.64
CA GLU A 66 -3.89 -6.58 17.20
C GLU A 66 -2.84 -7.60 16.74
N VAL A 67 -1.67 -7.13 16.29
CA VAL A 67 -0.57 -7.97 15.84
C VAL A 67 0.62 -7.77 16.79
N PRO A 68 1.10 -8.83 17.49
CA PRO A 68 2.07 -8.69 18.58
C PRO A 68 3.36 -7.97 18.23
N ARG A 69 3.84 -8.10 16.98
CA ARG A 69 5.04 -7.45 16.51
C ARG A 69 5.01 -7.24 14.99
N ILE A 70 5.27 -6.01 14.57
CA ILE A 70 5.44 -5.64 13.16
C ILE A 70 6.93 -5.41 12.90
N PHE A 71 7.46 -6.09 11.88
CA PHE A 71 8.87 -6.01 11.50
C PHE A 71 9.15 -4.97 10.41
N GLY A 72 8.12 -4.56 9.65
CA GLY A 72 8.27 -3.68 8.50
C GLY A 72 6.97 -3.63 7.70
N ILE A 73 6.97 -2.80 6.66
CA ILE A 73 5.89 -2.72 5.68
C ILE A 73 6.46 -2.89 4.27
N ALA A 74 5.74 -3.59 3.41
CA ALA A 74 6.09 -3.68 2.00
C ALA A 74 5.11 -2.86 1.15
N LEU A 75 5.62 -1.96 0.32
CA LEU A 75 4.83 -1.07 -0.53
C LEU A 75 5.31 -1.14 -1.98
N ARG A 76 4.38 -1.10 -2.92
CA ARG A 76 4.74 -1.15 -4.35
C ARG A 76 5.50 0.12 -4.72
N HIS A 77 6.59 -0.02 -5.47
CA HIS A 77 7.40 1.09 -5.96
C HIS A 77 6.54 2.22 -6.56
N CYS A 78 6.88 3.46 -6.19
CA CYS A 78 6.20 4.66 -6.69
C CYS A 78 7.00 5.25 -7.86
N PRO A 79 6.38 5.46 -9.04
CA PRO A 79 7.00 6.19 -10.13
C PRO A 79 7.25 7.65 -9.72
N PRO A 80 8.23 8.31 -10.36
CA PRO A 80 8.44 9.74 -10.15
C PRO A 80 7.22 10.54 -10.62
N LEU A 81 6.95 11.64 -9.92
CA LEU A 81 5.89 12.60 -10.26
C LEU A 81 6.50 13.99 -10.42
N PRO A 82 5.85 14.90 -11.18
CA PRO A 82 6.15 16.31 -11.11
C PRO A 82 6.19 16.83 -9.67
N PRO A 83 7.04 17.82 -9.35
CA PRO A 83 7.28 18.22 -7.96
C PRO A 83 6.04 18.84 -7.30
N THR A 84 5.25 19.62 -8.02
CA THR A 84 4.07 20.31 -7.47
C THR A 84 2.75 19.58 -7.73
N ILE A 85 1.74 19.85 -6.90
CA ILE A 85 0.37 19.35 -7.12
C ILE A 85 -0.21 19.91 -8.41
N ALA A 86 0.02 21.20 -8.70
CA ALA A 86 -0.47 21.86 -9.90
C ALA A 86 0.04 21.16 -11.18
N GLU A 87 1.35 20.89 -11.26
CA GLU A 87 1.94 20.18 -12.40
C GLU A 87 1.41 18.74 -12.50
N ARG A 88 1.14 18.07 -11.38
CA ARG A 88 0.55 16.72 -11.39
C ARG A 88 -0.88 16.73 -11.95
N ILE A 89 -1.69 17.73 -11.60
CA ILE A 89 -3.06 17.88 -12.10
C ILE A 89 -3.06 18.11 -13.61
N GLN A 90 -2.20 19.00 -14.09
CA GLN A 90 -2.11 19.39 -15.50
C GLN A 90 -1.44 18.34 -16.39
N ASN A 91 -0.67 17.42 -15.81
CA ASN A 91 0.00 16.35 -16.56
C ASN A 91 -0.87 15.10 -16.64
N TYR A 92 -1.29 14.74 -17.85
CA TYR A 92 -2.17 13.58 -18.11
C TYR A 92 -1.66 12.28 -17.47
N ARG A 93 -0.36 11.98 -17.61
CA ARG A 93 0.18 10.76 -17.01
C ARG A 93 0.17 10.84 -15.49
N ALA A 94 0.57 11.98 -14.93
CA ALA A 94 0.72 12.16 -13.49
C ALA A 94 -0.63 12.12 -12.76
N HIS A 95 -1.68 12.78 -13.26
CA HIS A 95 -2.97 12.78 -12.57
C HIS A 95 -3.59 11.40 -12.46
N ASN A 96 -3.27 10.49 -13.39
CA ASN A 96 -3.77 9.11 -13.41
C ASN A 96 -3.13 8.23 -12.33
N ILE A 97 -2.01 8.68 -11.74
CA ILE A 97 -1.22 7.89 -10.81
C ILE A 97 -0.94 8.58 -9.48
N ALA A 98 -1.10 9.90 -9.41
CA ALA A 98 -0.72 10.70 -8.26
C ALA A 98 -1.48 10.29 -6.98
N ASP A 99 -2.75 9.87 -7.10
CA ASP A 99 -3.57 9.49 -5.95
C ASP A 99 -3.02 8.25 -5.23
N TRP A 100 -2.73 7.17 -5.96
CA TRP A 100 -2.19 5.97 -5.32
C TRP A 100 -0.73 6.14 -4.90
N VAL A 101 0.05 7.02 -5.56
CA VAL A 101 1.39 7.39 -5.08
C VAL A 101 1.29 8.13 -3.75
N MET A 102 0.36 9.07 -3.62
CA MET A 102 0.10 9.81 -2.38
C MET A 102 -0.24 8.88 -1.23
N TYR A 103 -1.16 7.92 -1.42
CA TYR A 103 -1.52 6.98 -0.36
C TYR A 103 -0.38 6.05 0.07
N ARG A 104 0.45 5.59 -0.88
CA ARG A 104 1.63 4.78 -0.54
C ARG A 104 2.68 5.60 0.21
N LYS A 105 2.91 6.85 -0.18
CA LYS A 105 3.82 7.75 0.54
C LYS A 105 3.33 8.04 1.96
N ALA A 106 2.02 8.27 2.15
CA ALA A 106 1.44 8.43 3.48
C ALA A 106 1.69 7.21 4.39
N LEU A 107 1.48 5.99 3.87
CA LEU A 107 1.78 4.75 4.59
C LEU A 107 3.28 4.58 4.87
N ALA A 108 4.15 4.89 3.91
CA ALA A 108 5.60 4.82 4.07
C ALA A 108 6.07 5.76 5.20
N SER A 109 5.68 7.04 5.15
CA SER A 109 6.06 8.01 6.18
C SER A 109 5.50 7.64 7.55
N ALA A 110 4.27 7.11 7.63
CA ALA A 110 3.70 6.64 8.90
C ALA A 110 4.44 5.42 9.47
N ALA A 111 4.98 4.54 8.62
CA ALA A 111 5.80 3.40 9.04
C ALA A 111 7.21 3.85 9.48
N GLU A 112 7.85 4.72 8.70
CA GLU A 112 9.17 5.28 9.02
C GLU A 112 9.17 6.04 10.35
N ALA A 113 8.12 6.82 10.62
CA ALA A 113 7.95 7.52 11.91
C ALA A 113 7.85 6.57 13.12
N ARG A 114 7.58 5.28 12.89
CA ARG A 114 7.56 4.21 13.91
C ARG A 114 8.86 3.40 13.95
N GLY A 115 9.84 3.75 13.12
CA GLY A 115 11.07 2.97 12.95
C GLY A 115 10.87 1.67 12.18
N TRP A 116 9.75 1.51 11.45
CA TRP A 116 9.54 0.33 10.62
C TRP A 116 10.23 0.50 9.26
N PRO A 117 11.05 -0.47 8.83
CA PRO A 117 11.61 -0.43 7.49
C PRO A 117 10.50 -0.51 6.43
N VAL A 118 10.65 0.31 5.39
CA VAL A 118 9.78 0.30 4.21
C VAL A 118 10.47 -0.44 3.08
N HIS A 119 9.90 -1.58 2.69
CA HIS A 119 10.39 -2.40 1.61
C HIS A 119 9.64 -2.07 0.31
N TRP A 120 10.34 -1.47 -0.65
CA TRP A 120 9.76 -1.12 -1.94
C TRP A 120 9.88 -2.28 -2.92
N TYR A 121 8.75 -2.84 -3.38
CA TYR A 121 8.75 -4.02 -4.26
C TYR A 121 8.37 -3.69 -5.72
N ASP A 122 8.90 -4.49 -6.65
CA ASP A 122 8.46 -4.54 -8.04
C ASP A 122 7.35 -5.58 -8.20
N ALA A 123 6.15 -5.14 -8.57
CA ALA A 123 5.00 -6.01 -8.76
C ALA A 123 5.21 -7.10 -9.83
N LYS A 124 6.17 -6.94 -10.74
CA LYS A 124 6.50 -7.94 -11.75
C LYS A 124 7.38 -9.07 -11.24
N LYS A 125 8.12 -8.85 -10.15
CA LYS A 125 9.12 -9.79 -9.62
C LYS A 125 8.73 -10.41 -8.28
N VAL A 126 7.89 -9.70 -7.52
CA VAL A 126 7.60 -10.04 -6.11
C VAL A 126 7.02 -11.44 -5.91
N LEU A 127 6.30 -11.99 -6.90
CA LEU A 127 5.77 -13.36 -6.82
C LEU A 127 6.90 -14.40 -6.88
N ASP A 128 7.85 -14.22 -7.80
CA ASP A 128 8.99 -15.13 -7.93
C ASP A 128 9.91 -15.01 -6.71
N GLU A 129 10.14 -13.78 -6.23
CA GLU A 129 10.91 -13.50 -5.01
C GLU A 129 10.26 -14.15 -3.77
N ALA A 130 8.93 -14.10 -3.64
CA ALA A 130 8.22 -14.74 -2.54
C ALA A 130 8.32 -16.27 -2.60
N GLY A 131 8.28 -16.87 -3.80
CA GLY A 131 8.48 -18.31 -3.99
C GLY A 131 9.86 -18.75 -3.53
N GLN A 132 10.90 -17.98 -3.87
CA GLN A 132 12.26 -18.20 -3.41
C GLN A 132 12.39 -18.04 -1.89
N ALA A 133 11.79 -16.99 -1.31
CA ALA A 133 11.83 -16.71 0.12
C ALA A 133 11.20 -17.82 0.97
N LEU A 134 10.06 -18.38 0.53
CA LEU A 134 9.41 -19.51 1.21
C LEU A 134 10.00 -20.87 0.86
N ARG A 135 10.92 -20.94 -0.12
CA ARG A 135 11.35 -22.20 -0.75
C ARG A 135 10.16 -23.06 -1.18
N ALA A 136 9.09 -22.42 -1.62
CA ALA A 136 7.86 -23.08 -1.98
C ALA A 136 7.97 -23.64 -3.41
N GLU A 137 7.75 -24.94 -3.58
CA GLU A 137 7.70 -25.56 -4.92
C GLU A 137 6.55 -25.00 -5.76
N ASN A 138 5.44 -24.59 -5.12
CA ASN A 138 4.28 -24.01 -5.78
C ASN A 138 3.60 -22.93 -4.93
N LEU A 139 3.99 -21.67 -5.14
CA LEU A 139 3.41 -20.52 -4.44
C LEU A 139 1.92 -20.31 -4.76
N GLU A 140 1.47 -20.65 -5.98
CA GLU A 140 0.07 -20.51 -6.36
C GLU A 140 -0.83 -21.48 -5.59
N ALA A 141 -0.35 -22.71 -5.32
CA ALA A 141 -1.06 -23.67 -4.46
C ALA A 141 -1.20 -23.15 -3.02
N HIS A 142 -0.16 -22.48 -2.50
CA HIS A 142 -0.20 -21.82 -1.18
C HIS A 142 -1.29 -20.73 -1.14
N PHE A 143 -1.31 -19.84 -2.14
CA PHE A 143 -2.36 -18.81 -2.21
C PHE A 143 -3.76 -19.37 -2.43
N LEU A 144 -3.89 -20.50 -3.13
CA LEU A 144 -5.17 -21.17 -3.30
C LEU A 144 -5.69 -21.75 -1.98
N HIS A 145 -4.79 -22.34 -1.17
CA HIS A 145 -5.14 -22.82 0.16
C HIS A 145 -5.65 -21.67 1.05
N ILE A 146 -4.91 -20.56 1.08
CA ILE A 146 -5.31 -19.37 1.85
C ILE A 146 -6.64 -18.82 1.36
N ARG A 147 -6.84 -18.69 0.04
CA ARG A 147 -8.11 -18.23 -0.54
C ARG A 147 -9.29 -19.09 -0.07
N LYS A 148 -9.12 -20.42 0.00
CA LYS A 148 -10.16 -21.34 0.49
C LYS A 148 -10.48 -21.10 1.97
N ALA A 149 -9.47 -20.78 2.78
CA ALA A 149 -9.64 -20.52 4.21
C ALA A 149 -10.28 -19.15 4.50
N VAL A 150 -9.87 -18.08 3.80
CA VAL A 150 -10.30 -16.70 4.15
C VAL A 150 -11.45 -16.15 3.31
N GLY A 151 -11.84 -16.85 2.24
CA GLY A 151 -12.93 -16.45 1.37
C GLY A 151 -12.68 -15.16 0.57
N PRO A 152 -13.64 -14.74 -0.26
CA PRO A 152 -13.55 -13.49 -1.01
C PRO A 152 -13.64 -12.25 -0.09
N PRO A 153 -13.09 -11.10 -0.51
CA PRO A 153 -12.33 -10.89 -1.75
C PRO A 153 -10.90 -11.43 -1.64
N TRP A 154 -10.40 -12.13 -2.66
CA TRP A 154 -8.99 -12.55 -2.75
C TRP A 154 -8.52 -12.43 -4.19
N ASN A 155 -8.07 -11.23 -4.54
CA ASN A 155 -7.68 -10.86 -5.91
C ASN A 155 -6.15 -10.71 -6.04
N ASN A 156 -5.68 -10.30 -7.22
CA ASN A 156 -4.25 -10.14 -7.48
C ASN A 156 -3.57 -9.12 -6.56
N ASP A 157 -4.25 -8.06 -6.12
CA ASP A 157 -3.66 -7.11 -5.16
C ASP A 157 -3.41 -7.76 -3.80
N HIS A 158 -4.27 -8.68 -3.36
CA HIS A 158 -4.06 -9.45 -2.13
C HIS A 158 -2.85 -10.37 -2.26
N LYS A 159 -2.74 -11.08 -3.39
CA LYS A 159 -1.59 -11.97 -3.68
C LYS A 159 -0.28 -11.19 -3.70
N LEU A 160 -0.25 -10.03 -4.39
CA LEU A 160 0.94 -9.18 -4.47
C LEU A 160 1.31 -8.60 -3.10
N ALA A 161 0.34 -8.12 -2.32
CA ALA A 161 0.60 -7.61 -0.98
C ALA A 161 1.15 -8.70 -0.05
N MET A 162 0.58 -9.91 -0.11
CA MET A 162 1.05 -11.05 0.66
C MET A 162 2.48 -11.46 0.26
N ALA A 163 2.74 -11.58 -1.05
CA ALA A 163 4.06 -11.89 -1.58
C ALA A 163 5.10 -10.86 -1.13
N ALA A 164 4.76 -9.58 -1.19
CA ALA A 164 5.64 -8.50 -0.75
C ALA A 164 5.96 -8.57 0.75
N ALA A 165 4.96 -8.89 1.59
CA ALA A 165 5.16 -9.09 3.02
C ALA A 165 6.06 -10.30 3.33
N ILE A 166 5.90 -11.40 2.59
CA ILE A 166 6.75 -12.59 2.70
C ILE A 166 8.23 -12.25 2.41
N VAL A 167 8.48 -11.53 1.31
CA VAL A 167 9.82 -11.12 0.91
C VAL A 167 10.43 -10.18 1.95
N ALA A 168 9.66 -9.20 2.43
CA ALA A 168 10.11 -8.27 3.46
C ALA A 168 10.44 -8.97 4.80
N ALA A 169 9.70 -10.03 5.16
CA ALA A 169 9.96 -10.82 6.36
C ALA A 169 11.17 -11.78 6.22
N ASN A 170 11.65 -12.02 5.00
CA ASN A 170 12.77 -12.92 4.69
C ASN A 170 13.80 -12.23 3.79
N PRO A 171 14.45 -11.14 4.26
CA PRO A 171 15.46 -10.46 3.46
C PRO A 171 16.63 -11.41 3.15
N PRO A 172 17.16 -11.42 1.92
CA PRO A 172 18.29 -12.28 1.56
C PRO A 172 19.52 -11.89 2.40
N GLY A 173 20.13 -12.86 3.08
CA GLY A 173 21.40 -12.67 3.80
C GLY A 173 21.38 -12.85 5.33
N TYR A 174 20.37 -13.54 5.88
CA TYR A 174 20.42 -14.08 7.25
C TYR A 174 20.20 -15.59 7.26
#